data_AF-A0A350KPB4-F1
#
_entry.id   AF-A0A350KPB4-F1
#
_cell.length_a   1.000
_cell.length_b   1.000
_cell.length_c   1.000
_cell.angle_alpha   90.00
_cell.angle_beta   90.00
_cell.angle_gamma   90.00
#
_symmetry.space_group_name_H-M   'P 1'
#
loop_
_entity.id
_entity.type
_entity.pdbx_description
1 polymer ?
#
loop_
_entity_poly.entity_id
_entity_poly.type
_entity_poly.pdbx_seq_one_letter_code
_entity_poly.pdbx_strand_id
1 'polypeptide(L)'
;ELKQTCLCSGKETPCGQTAKDELIKMIGNKTAVCRVSERDWYGRFVGECFVSENGAETSLNKALVESGLAVVPAGAPDAFFDAEAAAMKAKRGVWACRFDLPSDYRKGVSSLPR
;
A
#
# COMPACT_ATOMS: atom_id res chain seq x y z
N GLU A 1 3.25 1.75 -8.63
CA GLU A 1 4.72 1.66 -8.45
C GLU A 1 5.20 0.22 -8.69
N LEU A 2 4.66 -0.48 -9.71
CA LEU A 2 4.87 -1.93 -9.86
C LEU A 2 6.33 -2.35 -10.03
N LYS A 3 7.16 -1.46 -10.60
CA LYS A 3 8.58 -1.68 -10.83
C LYS A 3 9.46 -1.27 -9.65
N GLN A 4 8.87 -0.83 -8.53
CA GLN A 4 9.63 -0.38 -7.37
C GLN A 4 10.28 -1.57 -6.67
N THR A 5 11.54 -1.40 -6.31
CA THR A 5 12.33 -2.34 -5.52
C THR A 5 12.66 -1.76 -4.15
N CYS A 6 12.95 -2.66 -3.22
CA CYS A 6 13.29 -2.38 -1.84
C CYS A 6 14.55 -3.17 -1.49
N LEU A 7 15.39 -2.65 -0.59
CA LEU A 7 16.59 -3.32 -0.10
C LEU A 7 16.31 -3.97 1.25
N CYS A 8 16.06 -5.27 1.24
CA CYS A 8 15.74 -6.08 2.41
C CYS A 8 16.95 -6.92 2.79
N SER A 9 17.51 -6.72 3.99
CA SER A 9 18.73 -7.44 4.43
C SER A 9 19.89 -7.38 3.41
N GLY A 10 20.05 -6.25 2.73
CA GLY A 10 21.08 -6.06 1.71
C GLY A 10 20.77 -6.67 0.33
N LYS A 11 19.59 -7.26 0.14
CA LYS A 11 19.15 -7.83 -1.14
C LYS A 11 18.01 -7.01 -1.74
N GLU A 12 18.15 -6.70 -3.02
CA GLU A 12 17.08 -6.07 -3.79
C GLU A 12 15.89 -7.02 -3.97
N THR A 13 14.70 -6.53 -3.65
CA THR A 13 13.45 -7.28 -3.64
C THR A 13 12.35 -6.49 -4.36
N PRO A 14 11.52 -7.10 -5.21
CA PRO A 14 10.51 -6.39 -6.01
C PRO A 14 9.25 -6.04 -5.19
N CYS A 15 9.39 -5.14 -4.22
CA CYS A 15 8.31 -4.83 -3.28
C CYS A 15 7.04 -4.24 -3.95
N GLY A 16 7.18 -3.53 -5.08
CA GLY A 16 6.03 -3.09 -5.87
C GLY A 16 5.20 -4.26 -6.43
N GLN A 17 5.86 -5.35 -6.82
CA GLN A 17 5.20 -6.57 -7.27
C GLN A 17 4.62 -7.35 -6.08
N THR A 18 5.35 -7.43 -4.96
CA THR A 18 4.85 -8.04 -3.72
C THR A 18 3.55 -7.41 -3.24
N ALA A 19 3.45 -6.07 -3.26
CA ALA A 19 2.23 -5.34 -2.91
C ALA A 19 1.06 -5.71 -3.83
N LYS A 20 1.29 -5.78 -5.14
CA LYS A 20 0.28 -6.21 -6.12
C LYS A 20 -0.19 -7.64 -5.86
N ASP A 21 0.73 -8.57 -5.64
CA ASP A 21 0.40 -9.98 -5.45
C ASP A 21 -0.39 -10.18 -4.16
N GLU A 22 -0.05 -9.44 -3.11
CA GLU A 22 -0.81 -9.46 -1.86
C GLU A 22 -2.22 -8.92 -2.04
N LEU A 23 -2.38 -7.81 -2.76
CA LEU A 23 -3.71 -7.27 -3.08
C LEU A 23 -4.56 -8.26 -3.89
N ILE A 24 -3.95 -8.95 -4.87
CA ILE A 24 -4.64 -10.01 -5.64
C ILE A 24 -5.13 -11.13 -4.71
N LYS A 25 -4.31 -11.55 -3.74
CA LYS A 25 -4.72 -12.58 -2.76
C LYS A 25 -5.84 -12.10 -1.85
N MET A 26 -5.77 -10.86 -1.36
CA MET A 26 -6.81 -10.27 -0.51
C MET A 26 -8.17 -10.24 -1.22
N ILE A 27 -8.16 -9.90 -2.51
CA ILE A 27 -9.36 -9.94 -3.37
C ILE A 27 -9.81 -11.38 -3.59
N GLY A 28 -8.88 -12.27 -3.98
CA GLY A 28 -9.20 -13.66 -4.31
C GLY A 28 -10.27 -13.74 -5.40
N ASN A 29 -11.32 -14.52 -5.15
CA ASN A 29 -12.47 -14.66 -6.06
C ASN A 29 -13.62 -13.70 -5.74
N LYS A 30 -13.41 -12.71 -4.86
CA LYS A 30 -14.45 -11.75 -4.46
C LYS A 30 -14.50 -10.57 -5.43
N THR A 31 -15.66 -9.92 -5.50
CA THR A 31 -15.79 -8.66 -6.24
C THR A 31 -15.42 -7.49 -5.33
N ALA A 32 -14.49 -6.65 -5.78
CA ALA A 32 -14.15 -5.42 -5.08
C ALA A 32 -15.18 -4.31 -5.40
N VAL A 33 -15.67 -3.63 -4.37
CA VAL A 33 -16.56 -2.47 -4.49
C VAL A 33 -15.83 -1.25 -3.96
N CYS A 34 -15.64 -0.24 -4.81
CA CYS A 34 -14.93 0.98 -4.45
C CYS A 34 -15.89 2.15 -4.22
N ARG A 35 -15.74 2.81 -3.07
CA ARG A 35 -16.47 4.02 -2.70
C ARG A 35 -15.57 5.21 -2.97
N VAL A 36 -15.95 6.01 -3.98
CA VAL A 36 -15.22 7.22 -4.37
C VAL A 36 -15.62 8.37 -3.45
N SER A 37 -14.65 9.02 -2.82
CA SER A 37 -14.87 10.20 -1.98
C SER A 37 -14.71 11.49 -2.76
N GLU A 38 -13.75 11.53 -3.68
CA GLU A 38 -13.44 12.73 -4.44
C GLU A 38 -12.79 12.42 -5.79
N ARG A 39 -12.57 13.48 -6.56
CA ARG A 39 -11.75 13.45 -7.76
C ARG A 39 -10.63 14.44 -7.56
N ASP A 40 -9.39 13.99 -7.71
CA ASP A 40 -8.25 14.87 -7.56
C ASP A 40 -8.13 15.86 -8.74
N TRP A 41 -7.19 16.79 -8.63
CA TRP A 41 -6.94 17.82 -9.64
C TRP A 41 -6.45 17.28 -10.99
N TYR A 42 -6.00 16.03 -11.04
CA TYR A 42 -5.68 15.33 -12.29
C TYR A 42 -6.89 14.62 -12.90
N GLY A 43 -8.06 14.70 -12.27
CA GLY A 43 -9.25 13.99 -12.71
C GLY A 43 -9.24 12.50 -12.36
N ARG A 44 -8.44 12.05 -11.39
CA ARG A 44 -8.43 10.65 -10.94
C ARG A 44 -9.43 10.46 -9.81
N PHE A 45 -10.12 9.34 -9.80
CA PHE A 45 -10.96 8.96 -8.68
C PHE A 45 -10.11 8.61 -7.46
N VAL A 46 -10.45 9.19 -6.31
CA VAL A 46 -9.87 8.86 -5.01
C VAL A 46 -10.96 8.20 -4.18
N GLY A 47 -10.65 7.07 -3.59
CA GLY A 47 -11.63 6.28 -2.86
C GLY A 47 -11.03 5.07 -2.19
N GLU A 48 -11.89 4.36 -1.47
CA GLU A 48 -11.55 3.16 -0.72
C GLU A 48 -12.29 1.96 -1.31
N CYS A 49 -11.57 0.85 -1.47
CA CYS A 49 -12.11 -0.38 -2.04
C CYS A 49 -12.30 -1.45 -0.97
N PHE A 50 -13.40 -2.17 -1.06
CA PHE A 50 -13.83 -3.16 -0.10
C PHE A 50 -14.12 -4.48 -0.77
N VAL A 51 -13.91 -5.58 -0.05
CA VAL A 51 -14.42 -6.90 -0.41
C VAL A 51 -15.38 -7.37 0.68
N SER A 52 -16.44 -8.06 0.28
CA SER A 52 -17.41 -8.62 1.21
C SER A 52 -17.25 -10.13 1.32
N GLU A 53 -17.25 -10.64 2.55
CA GLU A 53 -17.19 -12.07 2.85
C GLU A 53 -18.09 -12.37 4.04
N ASN A 54 -19.03 -13.30 3.87
CA ASN A 54 -20.00 -13.68 4.90
C ASN A 54 -20.75 -12.48 5.54
N GLY A 55 -21.04 -11.44 4.74
CA GLY A 55 -21.76 -10.24 5.20
C GLY A 55 -20.89 -9.21 5.92
N ALA A 56 -19.59 -9.46 6.11
CA ALA A 56 -18.64 -8.48 6.62
C ALA A 56 -17.87 -7.82 5.47
N GLU A 57 -17.67 -6.51 5.54
CA GLU A 57 -16.84 -5.76 4.59
C GLU A 57 -15.43 -5.54 5.16
N THR A 58 -14.42 -5.79 4.32
CA THR A 58 -13.02 -5.53 4.64
C THR A 58 -12.47 -4.51 3.66
N SER A 59 -11.86 -3.44 4.19
CA SER A 59 -11.12 -2.46 3.40
C SER A 59 -9.82 -3.06 2.87
N LEU A 60 -9.67 -3.09 1.55
CA LEU A 60 -8.44 -3.51 0.88
C LEU A 60 -7.32 -2.50 1.11
N ASN A 61 -7.64 -1.20 1.09
CA ASN A 61 -6.67 -0.13 1.32
C ASN A 61 -6.05 -0.26 2.71
N LYS A 62 -6.89 -0.42 3.74
CA LYS A 62 -6.41 -0.53 5.13
C LYS A 62 -5.64 -1.81 5.34
N ALA A 63 -6.15 -2.94 4.83
CA ALA A 63 -5.46 -4.24 4.93
C ALA A 63 -4.05 -4.21 4.31
N LEU A 64 -3.88 -3.50 3.19
CA LEU A 64 -2.57 -3.37 2.53
C LEU A 64 -1.59 -2.48 3.31
N VAL A 65 -2.10 -1.46 4.02
CA VAL A 65 -1.29 -0.66 4.96
C VAL A 65 -0.90 -1.50 6.17
N GLU A 66 -1.85 -2.24 6.75
CA GLU A 66 -1.60 -3.14 7.90
C GLU A 66 -0.60 -4.26 7.58
N SER A 67 -0.55 -4.72 6.32
CA SER A 67 0.44 -5.68 5.84
C SER A 67 1.82 -5.06 5.61
N GLY A 68 1.96 -3.73 5.74
CA GLY A 68 3.19 -3.00 5.52
C GLY A 68 3.60 -2.93 4.06
N LEU A 69 2.65 -2.98 3.12
CA LEU A 69 2.91 -2.94 1.67
C LEU A 69 2.41 -1.64 1.01
N ALA A 70 1.86 -0.73 1.80
CA ALA A 70 1.46 0.60 1.36
C ALA A 70 1.89 1.64 2.41
N VAL A 71 2.12 2.86 1.91
CA VAL A 71 2.41 4.04 2.74
C VAL A 71 1.19 4.96 2.69
N VAL A 72 0.83 5.52 3.83
CA VAL A 72 -0.33 6.40 3.98
C VAL A 72 0.02 7.81 3.48
N PRO A 73 -0.72 8.35 2.49
CA PRO A 73 -0.47 9.71 2.04
C PRO A 73 -0.95 10.72 3.09
N ALA A 74 -0.30 11.88 3.13
CA ALA A 74 -0.78 13.00 3.93
C ALA A 74 -2.24 13.35 3.58
N GLY A 75 -3.06 13.65 4.59
CA GLY A 75 -4.48 13.96 4.42
C GLY A 75 -5.40 12.74 4.38
N ALA A 76 -4.88 11.50 4.51
CA ALA A 76 -5.71 10.33 4.72
C ALA A 76 -6.42 10.37 6.11
N PRO A 77 -7.50 9.60 6.31
CA PRO A 77 -8.13 9.48 7.64
C PRO A 77 -7.18 8.89 8.69
N ASP A 78 -7.31 9.34 9.94
CA ASP A 78 -6.45 8.95 11.08
C ASP A 78 -6.30 7.43 11.26
N ALA A 79 -7.37 6.67 11.02
CA ALA A 79 -7.38 5.21 11.15
C ALA A 79 -6.34 4.50 10.24
N PHE A 80 -5.90 5.12 9.15
CA PHE A 80 -4.85 4.58 8.29
C PHE A 80 -3.46 4.79 8.91
N PHE A 81 -3.23 5.93 9.57
CA PHE A 81 -1.95 6.21 10.23
C PHE A 81 -1.71 5.26 11.41
N ASP A 82 -2.76 4.91 12.16
CA ASP A 82 -2.65 3.87 13.21
C ASP A 82 -2.25 2.51 12.64
N ALA A 83 -2.83 2.12 11.50
CA ALA A 83 -2.48 0.90 10.79
C ALA A 83 -1.02 0.92 10.29
N GLU A 84 -0.58 2.03 9.73
CA GLU A 84 0.80 2.21 9.28
C GLU A 84 1.79 2.15 10.44
N ALA A 85 1.52 2.86 11.53
CA ALA A 85 2.35 2.85 12.73
C ALA A 85 2.47 1.43 13.32
N ALA A 86 1.38 0.66 13.31
CA ALA A 86 1.40 -0.74 13.72
C ALA A 86 2.28 -1.60 12.79
N ALA A 87 2.17 -1.43 11.47
CA ALA A 87 2.98 -2.14 10.48
C ALA A 87 4.47 -1.78 10.58
N MET A 88 4.79 -0.50 10.80
CA MET A 88 6.14 0.01 11.05
C MET A 88 6.75 -0.62 12.31
N LYS A 89 6.03 -0.55 13.44
CA LYS A 89 6.49 -1.12 14.71
C LYS A 89 6.74 -2.62 14.62
N ALA A 90 5.89 -3.33 13.88
CA ALA A 90 6.02 -4.75 13.63
C ALA A 90 7.02 -5.11 12.52
N LYS A 91 7.65 -4.13 11.86
CA LYS A 91 8.56 -4.32 10.72
C LYS A 91 7.94 -5.21 9.64
N ARG A 92 6.70 -4.93 9.25
CA ARG A 92 6.00 -5.69 8.20
C ARG A 92 6.34 -5.16 6.81
N GLY A 93 6.38 -6.07 5.82
CA GLY A 93 6.55 -5.72 4.42
C GLY A 93 7.76 -4.82 4.18
N VAL A 94 7.53 -3.66 3.54
CA VAL A 94 8.61 -2.72 3.21
C VAL A 94 9.25 -2.08 4.44
N TRP A 95 8.55 -2.05 5.59
CA TRP A 95 9.07 -1.49 6.85
C TRP A 95 10.17 -2.33 7.49
N ALA A 96 10.41 -3.57 7.03
CA ALA A 96 11.60 -4.35 7.37
C ALA A 96 12.83 -3.98 6.52
N CYS A 97 12.65 -3.16 5.49
CA CYS A 97 13.61 -2.90 4.43
C CYS A 97 13.95 -1.42 4.35
N ARG A 98 14.98 -1.08 3.57
CA ARG A 98 15.17 0.28 3.08
C ARG A 98 14.41 0.41 1.77
N PHE A 99 13.67 1.49 1.60
CA PHE A 99 12.90 1.76 0.40
C PHE A 99 12.68 3.26 0.24
N ASP A 100 12.44 3.69 -1.00
CA ASP A 100 12.02 5.06 -1.27
C ASP A 100 10.52 5.22 -1.01
N LEU A 101 10.11 6.34 -0.43
CA LEU A 101 8.69 6.63 -0.31
C LEU A 101 8.04 6.59 -1.71
N PRO A 102 6.82 6.06 -1.87
CA PRO A 102 6.17 5.99 -3.19
C PRO A 102 6.11 7.34 -3.90
N SER A 103 5.98 8.45 -3.17
CA SER A 103 6.04 9.81 -3.73
C SER A 103 7.39 10.16 -4.36
N ASP A 104 8.48 9.71 -3.76
CA ASP A 104 9.85 10.00 -4.20
C ASP A 104 10.23 9.09 -5.36
N TYR A 105 9.86 7.81 -5.26
CA TYR A 105 9.98 6.85 -6.36
C TYR A 105 9.27 7.35 -7.63
N ARG A 106 8.03 7.86 -7.51
CA ARG A 106 7.28 8.45 -8.65
C ARG A 106 7.99 9.66 -9.28
N LYS A 107 8.78 10.40 -8.50
CA LYS A 107 9.58 11.53 -8.97
C LYS A 107 10.96 11.12 -9.51
N GLY A 108 11.30 9.82 -9.46
CA GLY A 108 12.62 9.33 -9.84
C GLY A 108 13.72 9.67 -8.84
N VAL A 109 13.36 10.09 -7.62
CA VAL A 109 14.30 10.34 -6.53
C VAL A 109 14.50 9.03 -5.78
N SER A 110 15.72 8.48 -5.83
CA SER A 110 16.05 7.25 -5.11
C SER A 110 17.21 7.47 -4.15
N SER A 111 17.01 7.02 -2.92
CA SER A 111 17.97 6.99 -1.82
C SER A 111 18.65 5.64 -1.68
N LEU A 112 18.23 4.64 -2.45
CA LEU A 112 18.82 3.30 -2.43
C LEU A 112 20.16 3.29 -3.18
N PRO A 113 21.16 2.56 -2.66
CA PRO A 113 22.42 2.36 -3.37
C PRO A 113 22.17 1.61 -4.68
N ARG A 114 22.86 2.04 -5.74
CA ARG A 114 22.86 1.39 -7.06
C ARG A 114 23.84 0.22 -7.09
#